data_AF-A0A956JF49-F1
#
_entry.id   AF-A0A956JF49-F1
#
_cell.length_a   1.000
_cell.length_b   1.000
_cell.length_c   1.000
_cell.angle_alpha   90.00
_cell.angle_beta   90.00
_cell.angle_gamma   90.00
#
_symmetry.space_group_name_H-M   'P 1'
#
loop_
_entity.id
_entity.type
_entity.pdbx_description
1 polymer ?
#
loop_
_entity_poly.entity_id
_entity_poly.type
_entity_poly.pdbx_seq_one_letter_code
_entity_poly.pdbx_strand_id
1 'polypeptide(L)'
;MRTIHTDLNLRTADHRIRLPIRKVMALRIREGDRVRLTDGAMEVEAMVETRLGAPLGRPDWATLIYADDEPEDEDEDDTVGRGRRRLDA
;
A
#
# COMPACT_ATOMS: atom_id res chain seq x y z
N MET A 1 16.00 2.91 1.94
CA MET A 1 15.36 1.61 1.67
C MET A 1 14.60 1.73 0.35
N ARG A 2 14.60 0.70 -0.51
CA ARG A 2 14.01 0.76 -1.86
C ARG A 2 12.59 0.21 -1.85
N THR A 3 11.68 0.80 -2.62
CA THR A 3 10.26 0.40 -2.67
C THR A 3 9.94 -0.38 -3.94
N ILE A 4 9.23 -1.50 -3.81
CA ILE A 4 8.72 -2.34 -4.90
C ILE A 4 7.19 -2.38 -4.80
N HIS A 5 6.52 -1.98 -5.87
CA HIS A 5 5.08 -2.16 -5.98
C HIS A 5 4.79 -3.60 -6.42
N THR A 6 4.03 -4.33 -5.62
CA THR A 6 3.67 -5.72 -5.86
C THR A 6 2.43 -6.08 -5.07
N ASP A 7 1.59 -6.95 -5.62
CA ASP A 7 0.43 -7.50 -4.92
C ASP A 7 0.88 -8.28 -3.67
N LEU A 8 0.43 -7.83 -2.49
CA LEU A 8 0.77 -8.45 -1.20
C LEU A 8 -0.09 -9.68 -0.89
N ASN A 9 -1.22 -9.84 -1.58
CA ASN A 9 -2.06 -11.02 -1.51
C ASN A 9 -1.51 -12.18 -2.33
N LEU A 10 -0.72 -11.90 -3.38
CA LEU A 10 -0.06 -12.91 -4.20
C LEU A 10 1.19 -13.49 -3.50
N ARG A 11 0.94 -14.28 -2.46
CA ARG A 11 1.96 -14.98 -1.69
C ARG A 11 2.08 -16.45 -2.06
N THR A 12 3.31 -16.94 -1.98
CA THR A 12 3.64 -18.37 -2.01
C THR A 12 3.10 -19.09 -0.77
N ALA A 13 3.05 -20.42 -0.81
CA ALA A 13 2.56 -21.25 0.31
C ALA A 13 3.36 -21.03 1.61
N ASP A 14 4.59 -20.56 1.50
CA ASP A 14 5.51 -20.27 2.59
C ASP A 14 5.59 -18.76 2.90
N HIS A 15 4.49 -18.04 2.62
CA HIS A 15 4.22 -16.65 2.97
C HIS A 15 5.23 -15.62 2.41
N ARG A 16 5.93 -15.95 1.32
CA ARG A 16 6.79 -14.99 0.60
C ARG A 16 6.08 -14.36 -0.58
N ILE A 17 6.42 -13.11 -0.85
CA ILE A 17 5.91 -12.33 -1.99
C ILE A 17 6.85 -12.49 -3.18
N ARG A 18 6.32 -12.78 -4.37
CA ARG A 18 7.14 -12.84 -5.59
C ARG A 18 7.53 -11.43 -6.02
N LEU A 19 8.83 -11.16 -6.13
CA LEU A 19 9.29 -9.84 -6.57
C LEU A 19 9.42 -9.80 -8.10
N PRO A 20 8.95 -8.74 -8.77
CA PRO A 20 9.13 -8.60 -10.21
C PRO A 20 10.63 -8.50 -10.56
N ILE A 21 11.18 -9.49 -11.26
CA ILE A 21 12.62 -9.56 -11.56
C ILE A 21 13.15 -8.32 -12.27
N ARG A 22 12.35 -7.71 -13.16
CA ARG A 22 12.70 -6.46 -13.85
C ARG A 22 12.90 -5.30 -12.88
N LYS A 23 12.05 -5.19 -11.85
CA LYS A 23 12.16 -4.13 -10.81
C LYS A 23 13.36 -4.39 -9.90
N VAL A 24 13.58 -5.63 -9.49
CA VAL A 24 14.74 -6.05 -8.67
C VAL A 24 16.04 -5.67 -9.38
N MET A 25 16.17 -5.99 -10.67
CA MET A 25 17.35 -5.64 -11.46
C MET A 25 17.50 -4.12 -11.66
N ALA A 26 16.42 -3.42 -12.03
CA ALA A 26 16.46 -1.97 -12.24
C ALA A 26 16.89 -1.20 -10.97
N LEU A 27 16.43 -1.66 -9.81
CA LEU A 27 16.76 -1.06 -8.51
C LEU A 27 18.07 -1.60 -7.91
N ARG A 28 18.75 -2.51 -8.61
CA ARG A 28 19.98 -3.19 -8.17
C ARG A 28 19.84 -3.82 -6.78
N ILE A 29 18.67 -4.39 -6.53
CA ILE A 29 18.33 -5.09 -5.28
C ILE A 29 19.00 -6.46 -5.30
N ARG A 30 19.59 -6.84 -4.17
CA ARG A 30 20.31 -8.10 -3.99
C ARG A 30 19.69 -8.94 -2.89
N GLU A 31 20.03 -10.22 -2.87
CA GLU A 31 19.72 -11.10 -1.74
C GLU A 31 20.31 -10.53 -0.45
N GLY A 32 19.51 -10.55 0.63
CA GLY A 32 19.84 -9.94 1.91
C GLY A 32 19.54 -8.45 2.02
N ASP A 33 19.07 -7.79 0.94
CA ASP A 33 18.62 -6.40 1.03
C ASP A 33 17.25 -6.31 1.73
N ARG A 34 17.07 -5.25 2.54
CA ARG A 34 15.74 -4.87 3.03
C ARG A 34 15.07 -3.93 2.03
N VAL A 35 13.83 -4.24 1.68
CA VAL A 35 12.99 -3.48 0.75
C VAL A 35 11.65 -3.17 1.39
N ARG A 36 10.95 -2.18 0.85
CA ARG A 36 9.55 -1.95 1.15
C ARG A 36 8.69 -2.49 0.03
N LEU A 37 7.68 -3.29 0.36
CA LEU A 37 6.67 -3.77 -0.56
C LEU A 37 5.41 -2.94 -0.35
N THR A 38 4.80 -2.48 -1.43
CA THR A 38 3.57 -1.67 -1.38
C THR A 38 2.53 -2.20 -2.36
N ASP A 39 1.28 -2.21 -1.89
CA ASP A 39 0.08 -2.61 -2.62
C ASP A 39 -1.07 -1.69 -2.23
N GLY A 40 -1.29 -0.64 -3.04
CA GLY A 40 -2.26 0.41 -2.72
C GLY A 40 -1.97 1.04 -1.36
N ALA A 41 -2.95 0.95 -0.45
CA ALA A 41 -2.88 1.47 0.91
C ALA A 41 -2.09 0.56 1.87
N MET A 42 -1.43 -0.50 1.42
CA MET A 42 -0.65 -1.39 2.30
C MET A 42 0.84 -1.26 2.03
N GLU A 43 1.63 -1.15 3.09
CA GLU A 43 3.09 -1.17 3.03
C GLU A 43 3.67 -2.16 4.06
N VAL A 44 4.68 -2.92 3.68
CA VAL A 44 5.40 -3.83 4.59
C VAL A 44 6.88 -3.89 4.24
N GLU A 45 7.75 -3.97 5.25
CA GLU A 45 9.17 -4.25 5.02
C GLU A 45 9.36 -5.73 4.69
N ALA A 46 10.30 -6.04 3.79
CA ALA A 46 10.64 -7.41 3.45
C ALA A 46 12.16 -7.58 3.29
N MET A 47 12.65 -8.74 3.68
CA MET A 47 14.00 -9.19 3.36
C MET A 47 13.99 -9.89 2.00
N VAL A 48 14.92 -9.56 1.12
CA VAL A 48 15.02 -10.21 -0.19
C VAL A 48 15.75 -11.54 -0.07
N GLU A 49 15.14 -12.60 -0.59
CA GLU A 49 15.67 -13.97 -0.66
C GLU A 49 15.65 -14.43 -2.12
N THR A 50 16.61 -15.27 -2.53
CA THR A 50 16.55 -15.94 -3.84
C THR A 50 16.18 -17.41 -3.63
N ARG A 51 15.11 -17.87 -4.25
CA ARG A 51 14.71 -19.29 -4.19
C ARG A 51 14.46 -19.82 -5.58
N LEU A 52 15.16 -20.90 -5.95
CA LEU A 52 15.07 -21.52 -7.27
C LEU A 52 15.26 -20.50 -8.43
N GLY A 53 16.16 -19.52 -8.24
CA GLY A 53 16.43 -18.47 -9.23
C GLY A 53 15.40 -17.33 -9.29
N ALA A 54 14.35 -17.36 -8.47
CA ALA A 54 13.36 -16.27 -8.38
C ALA A 54 13.62 -15.39 -7.15
N PRO A 55 13.60 -14.05 -7.30
CA PRO A 55 13.67 -13.14 -6.16
C PRO A 55 12.32 -13.12 -5.42
N LEU A 56 12.38 -13.33 -4.12
CA LEU A 56 11.25 -13.35 -3.21
C LEU A 56 11.47 -12.31 -2.10
N GLY A 57 10.39 -11.71 -1.61
CA GLY A 57 10.39 -10.93 -0.40
C GLY A 57 9.85 -11.78 0.74
N ARG A 58 10.60 -11.90 1.83
CA ARG A 58 10.11 -12.41 3.11
C ARG A 58 9.58 -11.21 3.91
N PRO A 59 8.26 -10.98 3.94
CA PRO A 59 7.68 -9.86 4.65
C PRO A 59 7.87 -9.99 6.16
N ASP A 60 8.13 -8.85 6.79
CA ASP A 60 8.14 -8.66 8.23
C ASP A 60 6.80 -8.03 8.63
N TRP A 61 5.80 -8.86 8.89
CA TRP A 61 4.43 -8.42 9.14
C TRP A 61 4.27 -7.53 10.39
N ALA A 62 5.27 -7.52 11.28
CA ALA A 62 5.29 -6.56 12.39
C ALA A 62 5.48 -5.11 11.92
N THR A 63 5.93 -4.92 10.68
CA THR A 63 6.10 -3.61 10.03
C THR A 63 4.96 -3.27 9.06
N LEU A 64 3.88 -4.05 9.06
CA LEU A 64 2.72 -3.79 8.20
C LEU A 64 2.05 -2.48 8.62
N ILE A 65 1.91 -1.59 7.65
CA ILE A 65 1.22 -0.32 7.79
C ILE A 65 0.08 -0.30 6.78
N TYR A 66 -1.08 0.12 7.25
CA TYR A 66 -2.19 0.56 6.39
C TYR A 66 -2.08 2.07 6.31
N ALA A 67 -1.84 2.60 5.12
CA ALA A 67 -2.08 4.00 4.84
C ALA A 67 -3.59 4.21 4.99
N ASP A 68 -3.99 5.05 5.93
CA ASP A 68 -5.37 5.53 5.96
C ASP A 68 -5.59 6.30 4.65
N ASP A 69 -6.47 5.79 3.80
CA ASP A 69 -7.17 6.66 2.85
C ASP A 69 -7.89 7.67 3.74
N GLU A 70 -7.43 8.93 3.77
CA GLU A 70 -8.18 9.99 4.44
C GLU A 70 -9.63 9.88 3.96
N PRO A 71 -10.63 9.85 4.87
CA PRO A 71 -12.01 9.78 4.45
C PRO A 71 -12.26 10.96 3.51
N GLU A 72 -12.70 10.67 2.29
CA GLU A 72 -13.29 11.70 1.43
C GLU A 72 -14.42 12.31 2.27
N ASP A 73 -14.24 13.57 2.70
CA ASP A 73 -15.24 14.32 3.45
C ASP A 73 -16.56 14.25 2.64
N GLU A 74 -17.53 13.47 3.13
CA GLU A 74 -18.90 13.57 2.67
C GLU A 74 -19.36 14.99 3.01
N ASP A 75 -19.32 15.89 2.02
CA ASP A 75 -19.97 17.19 2.07
C ASP A 75 -21.50 16.99 2.21
N GLU A 76 -21.95 16.60 3.40
CA GLU A 76 -23.35 16.64 3.81
C GLU A 76 -23.64 18.06 4.31
N ASP A 77 -23.61 19.07 3.42
CA ASP A 77 -24.25 20.37 3.71
C ASP A 77 -25.74 20.27 3.34
N ASP A 78 -26.46 19.55 4.18
CA ASP A 78 -27.92 19.56 4.23
C ASP A 78 -28.36 20.74 5.13
N THR A 79 -28.32 21.96 4.59
CA THR A 79 -28.99 23.12 5.20
C THR A 79 -30.22 23.57 4.41
N VAL A 80 -31.28 22.80 4.58
CA VAL A 80 -32.68 23.24 4.47
C VAL A 80 -32.92 24.45 5.38
N GLY A 81 -33.16 25.62 4.79
CA GLY A 81 -33.35 26.84 5.58
C GLY A 81 -33.97 28.05 4.87
N ARG A 82 -34.81 27.88 3.84
CA ARG A 82 -35.60 29.01 3.28
C ARG A 82 -36.82 29.32 4.16
N GLY A 83 -36.55 29.90 5.33
CA GLY A 83 -37.53 30.51 6.22
C GLY A 83 -37.65 32.03 6.01
N ARG A 84 -38.80 32.45 5.45
CA ARG A 84 -39.55 33.70 5.69
C ARG A 84 -38.79 35.00 6.02
N ARG A 85 -38.83 35.96 5.10
CA ARG A 85 -38.92 37.41 5.41
C ARG A 85 -40.02 38.03 4.53
N ARG A 86 -41.20 38.24 5.11
CA ARG A 86 -41.78 39.50 5.62
C ARG A 86 -42.58 40.27 4.55
N LEU A 87 -43.90 40.08 4.62
CA LEU A 87 -44.89 41.13 4.34
C LEU A 87 -44.73 42.25 5.39
N ASP A 88 -45.01 43.48 4.96
CA ASP A 88 -45.25 44.76 5.67
C ASP A 88 -44.48 45.84 4.86
N ALA A 89 -45.06 46.89 4.26
CA ALA A 89 -46.39 47.50 4.27
C ALA A 89 -46.54 48.34 2.98
#